data_AF-A0A932DEN2-F1
#
_entry.id   AF-A0A932DEN2-F1
#
_cell.length_a   1.000
_cell.length_b   1.000
_cell.length_c   1.000
_cell.angle_alpha   90.00
_cell.angle_beta   90.00
_cell.angle_gamma   90.00
#
_symmetry.space_group_name_H-M   'P 1'
#
loop_
_entity.id
_entity.type
_entity.pdbx_description
1 polymer ?
#
loop_
_entity_poly.entity_id
_entity_poly.type
_entity_poly.pdbx_seq_one_letter_code
_entity_poly.pdbx_strand_id
1 'polypeptide(L)'
;MLNKKNLVVATLATMAAVALVVTQTAESKQNQANKLEGAWVAKVPGMPVQWSYVLSPSDPSGRRAAISGSLHVRIPADILYPDLVPATDYSSDLVGEAMMTGPDTANFTSVGYGINKVDPPAPFYEQVVLIWVNSGQVKFTGPGKTEVTHHVAYYLPAADGDGDGLPDPGQTPFLCLPATSLDTRVGLMPPCPPPTP
;
A
#
# COMPACT_ATOMS: atom_id res chain seq x y z
N MET A 1 46.93 -39.21 24.86
CA MET A 1 46.06 -38.86 26.00
C MET A 1 45.87 -37.35 26.01
N LEU A 2 44.67 -36.85 25.65
CA LEU A 2 44.38 -35.42 25.76
C LEU A 2 44.34 -35.03 27.25
N ASN A 3 45.14 -34.04 27.63
CA ASN A 3 45.20 -33.52 28.99
C ASN A 3 43.85 -32.87 29.36
N LYS A 4 43.34 -33.12 30.57
CA LYS A 4 41.99 -32.66 31.01
C LYS A 4 41.77 -31.15 30.82
N LYS A 5 42.84 -30.34 30.90
CA LYS A 5 42.81 -28.90 30.63
C LYS A 5 42.47 -28.57 29.17
N ASN A 6 42.95 -29.36 28.21
CA ASN A 6 42.69 -29.15 26.79
C ASN A 6 41.26 -29.55 26.39
N LEU A 7 40.67 -30.51 27.12
CA LEU A 7 39.27 -30.91 26.91
C LEU A 7 38.32 -29.78 27.34
N VAL A 8 38.54 -29.19 28.53
CA VAL A 8 37.68 -28.11 29.06
C VAL A 8 37.72 -26.84 28.19
N VAL A 9 38.89 -26.47 27.69
CA VAL A 9 39.06 -25.32 26.79
C VAL A 9 38.36 -25.55 25.44
N ALA A 10 38.45 -26.77 24.90
CA ALA A 10 37.76 -27.12 23.65
C ALA A 10 36.23 -27.07 23.82
N THR A 11 35.68 -27.56 24.94
CA THR A 11 34.23 -27.53 25.19
C THR A 11 33.69 -26.10 25.36
N LEU A 12 34.42 -25.23 26.07
CA LEU A 12 34.05 -23.83 26.25
C LEU A 12 34.10 -23.03 24.93
N ALA A 13 35.12 -23.26 24.10
CA ALA A 13 35.22 -22.63 22.79
C ALA A 13 34.07 -23.06 21.86
N THR A 14 33.67 -24.34 21.93
CA THR A 14 32.57 -24.86 21.09
C THR A 14 31.21 -24.31 21.53
N MET A 15 30.95 -24.20 22.84
CA MET A 15 29.70 -23.59 23.33
C MET A 15 29.61 -22.09 23.01
N ALA A 16 30.72 -21.35 23.08
CA ALA A 16 30.75 -19.94 22.69
C ALA A 16 30.48 -19.75 21.18
N ALA A 17 31.03 -20.63 20.33
CA ALA A 17 30.76 -20.63 18.90
C ALA A 17 29.29 -20.97 18.58
N VAL A 18 28.70 -21.95 19.26
CA VAL A 18 27.28 -22.29 19.09
C VAL A 18 26.38 -21.15 19.57
N ALA A 19 26.71 -20.50 20.68
CA ALA A 19 25.96 -19.34 21.16
C ALA A 19 26.00 -18.17 20.17
N LEU A 20 27.16 -17.90 19.54
CA LEU A 20 27.28 -16.85 18.51
C LEU A 20 26.47 -17.15 17.24
N VAL A 21 26.42 -18.41 16.81
CA VAL A 21 25.64 -18.80 15.61
C VAL A 21 24.13 -18.76 15.88
N VAL A 22 23.70 -19.10 17.10
CA VAL A 22 22.28 -19.05 17.48
C VAL A 22 21.79 -17.60 17.67
N THR A 23 22.63 -16.68 18.18
CA THR A 23 22.25 -15.26 18.28
C THR A 23 22.18 -14.57 16.92
N GLN A 24 23.12 -14.85 16.01
CA GLN A 24 23.10 -14.28 14.66
C GLN A 24 21.89 -14.73 13.82
N THR A 25 21.42 -15.97 14.01
CA THR A 25 20.27 -16.48 13.24
C THR A 25 18.93 -15.96 13.78
N ALA A 26 18.81 -15.71 15.09
CA ALA A 26 17.62 -15.11 15.70
C ALA A 26 17.48 -13.61 15.38
N GLU A 27 18.58 -12.84 15.46
CA GLU A 27 18.58 -11.40 15.11
C GLU A 27 18.39 -11.16 13.61
N SER A 28 18.87 -12.05 12.74
CA SER A 28 18.72 -11.87 11.28
C SER A 28 17.26 -11.92 10.80
N LYS A 29 16.38 -12.62 11.52
CA LYS A 29 14.94 -12.67 11.19
C LYS A 29 14.13 -11.52 11.78
N GLN A 30 14.63 -10.85 12.82
CA GLN A 30 13.96 -9.70 13.44
C GLN A 30 14.31 -8.36 12.76
N ASN A 31 15.43 -8.26 12.05
CA ASN A 31 15.90 -7.01 11.43
C ASN A 31 15.66 -6.90 9.91
N GLN A 32 15.02 -7.89 9.28
CA GLN A 32 14.65 -7.76 7.87
C GLN A 32 13.27 -7.10 7.76
N ALA A 33 13.24 -5.89 7.19
CA ALA A 33 11.99 -5.20 6.93
C ALA A 33 11.07 -6.07 6.05
N ASN A 34 9.78 -6.07 6.37
CA ASN A 34 8.77 -6.68 5.51
C ASN A 34 8.89 -6.08 4.11
N LYS A 35 8.71 -6.94 3.12
CA LYS A 35 8.87 -6.56 1.72
C LYS A 35 7.57 -5.98 1.17
N LEU A 36 7.65 -4.77 0.62
CA LEU A 36 6.50 -4.05 0.06
C LEU A 36 5.92 -4.77 -1.15
N GLU A 37 6.77 -5.34 -2.01
CA GLU A 37 6.35 -5.76 -3.34
C GLU A 37 5.25 -6.80 -3.31
N GLY A 38 4.36 -6.78 -4.31
CA GLY A 38 3.32 -7.79 -4.48
C GLY A 38 1.99 -7.23 -4.96
N ALA A 39 1.07 -8.13 -5.27
CA ALA A 39 -0.31 -7.80 -5.60
C ALA A 39 -1.20 -7.96 -4.36
N TRP A 40 -2.07 -6.98 -4.13
CA TRP A 40 -2.87 -6.83 -2.94
C TRP A 40 -4.33 -6.54 -3.28
N VAL A 41 -5.23 -7.06 -2.45
CA VAL A 41 -6.65 -6.71 -2.44
C VAL A 41 -6.98 -6.16 -1.07
N ALA A 42 -7.67 -5.02 -1.06
CA ALA A 42 -7.96 -4.25 0.13
C ALA A 42 -9.45 -4.01 0.27
N LYS A 43 -9.91 -3.98 1.52
CA LYS A 43 -11.32 -3.74 1.87
C LYS A 43 -11.42 -2.93 3.14
N VAL A 44 -12.45 -2.09 3.24
CA VAL A 44 -12.80 -1.43 4.51
C VAL A 44 -13.82 -2.28 5.26
N PRO A 45 -13.53 -2.78 6.48
CA PRO A 45 -14.48 -3.57 7.25
C PRO A 45 -15.81 -2.83 7.47
N GLY A 46 -16.93 -3.52 7.25
CA GLY A 46 -18.27 -2.96 7.42
C GLY A 46 -18.75 -2.06 6.29
N MET A 47 -17.94 -1.82 5.25
CA MET A 47 -18.33 -1.05 4.06
C MET A 47 -18.07 -1.86 2.78
N PRO A 48 -18.82 -1.62 1.70
CA PRO A 48 -18.60 -2.32 0.43
C PRO A 48 -17.36 -1.84 -0.35
N VAL A 49 -16.57 -0.92 0.21
CA VAL A 49 -15.39 -0.32 -0.44
C VAL A 49 -14.30 -1.38 -0.65
N GLN A 50 -13.80 -1.46 -1.89
CA GLN A 50 -12.79 -2.45 -2.29
C GLN A 50 -11.90 -1.91 -3.41
N TRP A 51 -10.61 -2.24 -3.37
CA TRP A 51 -9.65 -1.94 -4.41
C TRP A 51 -8.59 -3.04 -4.52
N SER A 52 -7.83 -3.02 -5.61
CA SER A 52 -6.63 -3.83 -5.77
C SER A 52 -5.47 -2.97 -6.22
N TYR A 53 -4.27 -3.33 -5.79
CA TYR A 53 -3.06 -2.61 -6.16
C TYR A 53 -1.84 -3.53 -6.22
N VAL A 54 -0.84 -3.09 -6.95
CA VAL A 54 0.47 -3.72 -7.05
C VAL A 54 1.51 -2.75 -6.52
N LEU A 55 2.38 -3.26 -5.65
CA LEU A 55 3.60 -2.60 -5.22
C LEU A 55 4.76 -3.18 -6.04
N SER A 56 5.37 -2.36 -6.87
CA SER A 56 6.54 -2.72 -7.68
C SER A 56 7.80 -2.12 -7.06
N PRO A 57 8.86 -2.90 -6.77
CA PRO A 57 10.09 -2.36 -6.21
C PRO A 57 10.63 -1.20 -7.07
N SER A 58 10.92 -0.07 -6.45
CA SER A 58 11.53 1.09 -7.13
C SER A 58 13.00 1.29 -6.76
N ASP A 59 13.51 0.56 -5.76
CA ASP A 59 14.92 0.54 -5.42
C ASP A 59 15.44 -0.89 -5.13
N PRO A 60 16.77 -1.13 -5.23
CA PRO A 60 17.36 -2.44 -4.91
C PRO A 60 17.26 -2.83 -3.43
N SER A 61 16.96 -1.88 -2.54
CA SER A 61 16.86 -2.16 -1.11
C SER A 61 15.54 -2.81 -0.72
N GLY A 62 14.53 -2.76 -1.62
CA GLY A 62 13.18 -3.25 -1.35
C GLY A 62 12.41 -2.37 -0.35
N ARG A 63 12.94 -1.19 -0.02
CA ARG A 63 12.32 -0.26 0.94
C ARG A 63 11.42 0.76 0.27
N ARG A 64 11.49 0.90 -1.05
CA ARG A 64 10.58 1.74 -1.84
C ARG A 64 9.88 0.93 -2.90
N ALA A 65 8.63 1.29 -3.14
CA ALA A 65 7.83 0.70 -4.20
C ALA A 65 6.93 1.74 -4.86
N ALA A 66 6.77 1.64 -6.18
CA ALA A 66 5.72 2.33 -6.91
C ALA A 66 4.40 1.59 -6.72
N ILE A 67 3.31 2.35 -6.60
CA ILE A 67 1.93 1.87 -6.48
C ILE A 67 1.26 2.02 -7.84
N SER A 68 0.56 0.98 -8.28
CA SER A 68 -0.43 1.05 -9.35
C SER A 68 -1.66 0.25 -8.91
N GLY A 69 -2.87 0.76 -9.11
CA GLY A 69 -4.08 0.03 -8.72
C GLY A 69 -5.35 0.63 -9.25
N SER A 70 -6.48 0.03 -8.87
CA SER A 70 -7.81 0.45 -9.31
C SER A 70 -8.80 0.33 -8.16
N LEU A 71 -9.72 1.30 -8.05
CA LEU A 71 -10.87 1.22 -7.17
C LEU A 71 -11.95 0.37 -7.84
N HIS A 72 -12.37 -0.72 -7.21
CA HIS A 72 -13.47 -1.56 -7.72
C HIS A 72 -14.81 -1.09 -7.20
N VAL A 73 -14.84 -0.67 -5.93
CA VAL A 73 -15.98 -0.04 -5.27
C VAL A 73 -15.46 1.16 -4.51
N ARG A 74 -15.82 2.36 -4.96
CA ARG A 74 -15.36 3.63 -4.39
C ARG A 74 -16.10 3.98 -3.10
N ILE A 75 -15.51 4.87 -2.30
CA ILE A 75 -16.24 5.58 -1.26
C ILE A 75 -17.29 6.46 -1.98
N PRO A 76 -18.59 6.35 -1.64
CA PRO A 76 -19.64 7.13 -2.28
C PRO A 76 -19.66 8.57 -1.71
N ALA A 77 -18.53 9.27 -1.81
CA ALA A 77 -18.34 10.58 -1.17
C ALA A 77 -19.29 11.66 -1.72
N ASP A 78 -19.66 11.56 -3.01
CA ASP A 78 -20.72 12.33 -3.66
C ASP A 78 -22.12 12.08 -3.08
N ILE A 79 -22.41 10.85 -2.65
CA ILE A 79 -23.70 10.54 -2.01
C ILE A 79 -23.69 10.99 -0.55
N LEU A 80 -22.56 10.83 0.14
CA LEU A 80 -22.41 11.20 1.55
C LEU A 80 -22.30 12.73 1.73
N TYR A 81 -21.76 13.43 0.74
CA TYR A 81 -21.50 14.87 0.75
C TYR A 81 -21.89 15.53 -0.59
N PRO A 82 -23.18 15.49 -0.98
CA PRO A 82 -23.62 15.88 -2.33
C PRO A 82 -23.38 17.35 -2.68
N ASP A 83 -23.33 18.23 -1.68
CA ASP A 83 -23.07 19.66 -1.88
C ASP A 83 -21.57 19.99 -1.96
N LEU A 84 -20.70 19.01 -1.67
CA LEU A 84 -19.27 19.22 -1.52
C LEU A 84 -18.45 18.42 -2.52
N VAL A 85 -18.83 17.16 -2.75
CA VAL A 85 -18.14 16.26 -3.66
C VAL A 85 -18.95 16.16 -4.96
N PRO A 86 -18.39 16.59 -6.10
CA PRO A 86 -19.08 16.46 -7.38
C PRO A 86 -19.31 14.98 -7.70
N ALA A 87 -20.46 14.69 -8.32
CA ALA A 87 -20.74 13.36 -8.85
C ALA A 87 -19.69 12.99 -9.91
N THR A 88 -19.22 11.75 -9.86
CA THR A 88 -18.24 11.19 -10.79
C THR A 88 -18.83 9.97 -11.51
N ASP A 89 -18.71 9.89 -12.83
CA ASP A 89 -19.09 8.70 -13.59
C ASP A 89 -18.22 7.50 -13.22
N TYR A 90 -16.91 7.72 -13.09
CA TYR A 90 -15.96 6.71 -12.66
C TYR A 90 -14.71 7.32 -12.02
N SER A 91 -13.86 6.46 -11.45
CA SER A 91 -12.55 6.85 -10.92
C SER A 91 -11.45 6.27 -11.81
N SER A 92 -10.40 7.05 -12.03
CA SER A 92 -9.19 6.55 -12.70
C SER A 92 -8.53 5.45 -11.88
N ASP A 93 -7.56 4.78 -12.50
CA ASP A 93 -6.53 4.05 -11.76
C ASP A 93 -5.79 5.01 -10.82
N LEU A 94 -5.20 4.43 -9.78
CA LEU A 94 -4.38 5.12 -8.81
C LEU A 94 -2.90 4.81 -9.04
N VAL A 95 -2.07 5.84 -8.87
CA VAL A 95 -0.61 5.74 -8.92
C VAL A 95 0.00 6.40 -7.71
N GLY A 96 1.18 5.96 -7.30
CA GLY A 96 1.81 6.53 -6.11
C GLY A 96 3.11 5.86 -5.71
N GLU A 97 3.53 6.11 -4.49
CA GLU A 97 4.73 5.53 -3.90
C GLU A 97 4.49 5.09 -2.45
N ALA A 98 5.23 4.06 -2.04
CA ALA A 98 5.32 3.60 -0.67
C ALA A 98 6.78 3.48 -0.24
N MET A 99 7.05 3.75 1.04
CA MET A 99 8.38 3.67 1.63
C MET A 99 8.33 3.07 3.04
N MET A 100 9.14 2.03 3.28
CA MET A 100 9.32 1.42 4.61
C MET A 100 9.93 2.42 5.59
N THR A 101 9.21 2.71 6.67
CA THR A 101 9.63 3.59 7.77
C THR A 101 10.16 2.80 8.97
N GLY A 102 9.82 1.52 9.07
CA GLY A 102 10.32 0.57 10.08
C GLY A 102 10.37 -0.87 9.56
N PRO A 103 10.61 -1.86 10.43
CA PRO A 103 10.59 -3.28 10.04
C PRO A 103 9.21 -3.77 9.58
N ASP A 104 8.13 -3.20 10.13
CA ASP A 104 6.75 -3.60 9.92
C ASP A 104 5.83 -2.42 9.56
N THR A 105 6.41 -1.27 9.22
CA THR A 105 5.66 -0.06 8.88
C THR A 105 6.18 0.60 7.61
N ALA A 106 5.26 1.16 6.84
CA ALA A 106 5.55 1.99 5.68
C ALA A 106 4.61 3.18 5.61
N ASN A 107 5.06 4.27 5.03
CA ASN A 107 4.17 5.35 4.62
C ASN A 107 3.91 5.24 3.12
N PHE A 108 2.75 5.73 2.67
CA PHE A 108 2.44 5.77 1.26
C PHE A 108 1.72 7.07 0.89
N THR A 109 1.75 7.39 -0.39
CA THR A 109 0.89 8.40 -1.01
C THR A 109 0.51 7.91 -2.39
N SER A 110 -0.76 8.04 -2.75
CA SER A 110 -1.26 7.80 -4.09
C SER A 110 -2.24 8.87 -4.51
N VAL A 111 -2.37 9.06 -5.81
CA VAL A 111 -3.30 9.99 -6.44
C VAL A 111 -4.18 9.23 -7.42
N GLY A 112 -5.42 9.68 -7.56
CA GLY A 112 -6.30 9.33 -8.65
C GLY A 112 -7.32 10.43 -8.88
N TYR A 113 -8.19 10.20 -9.86
CA TYR A 113 -9.09 11.22 -10.38
C TYR A 113 -10.53 10.71 -10.42
N GLY A 114 -11.48 11.60 -10.17
CA GLY A 114 -12.88 11.41 -10.51
C GLY A 114 -13.14 12.03 -11.89
N ILE A 115 -13.73 11.24 -12.78
CA ILE A 115 -13.90 11.59 -14.19
C ILE A 115 -15.38 11.56 -14.57
N ASN A 116 -15.82 12.57 -15.32
CA ASN A 116 -17.12 12.61 -15.98
C ASN A 116 -16.96 12.57 -17.49
N LYS A 117 -17.91 11.91 -18.16
CA LYS A 117 -18.09 11.99 -19.60
C LYS A 117 -18.73 13.32 -19.97
N VAL A 118 -18.32 13.86 -21.11
CA VAL A 118 -18.82 15.12 -21.65
C VAL A 118 -19.65 14.86 -22.91
N ASP A 119 -20.88 15.35 -22.93
CA ASP A 119 -21.80 15.24 -24.08
C ASP A 119 -22.47 16.61 -24.39
N PRO A 120 -22.30 17.18 -25.60
CA PRO A 120 -21.47 16.66 -26.70
C PRO A 120 -19.97 16.78 -26.39
N PRO A 121 -19.14 15.87 -26.90
CA PRO A 121 -17.70 15.91 -26.69
C PRO A 121 -17.08 17.09 -27.46
N ALA A 122 -16.50 18.07 -26.77
CA ALA A 122 -15.64 19.09 -27.36
C ALA A 122 -14.83 19.87 -26.30
N PRO A 123 -13.49 19.94 -26.39
CA PRO A 123 -12.58 19.23 -27.29
C PRO A 123 -12.24 17.80 -26.85
N PHE A 124 -12.67 17.39 -25.65
CA PHE A 124 -12.42 16.06 -25.07
C PHE A 124 -13.74 15.36 -24.74
N TYR A 125 -13.69 14.02 -24.65
CA TYR A 125 -14.84 13.19 -24.28
C TYR A 125 -15.04 13.08 -22.77
N GLU A 126 -14.06 13.53 -21.98
CA GLU A 126 -13.99 13.31 -20.54
C GLU A 126 -13.33 14.51 -19.87
N GLN A 127 -13.70 14.73 -18.60
CA GLN A 127 -13.19 15.81 -17.78
C GLN A 127 -12.87 15.30 -16.37
N VAL A 128 -11.70 15.65 -15.86
CA VAL A 128 -11.39 15.52 -14.43
C VAL A 128 -12.23 16.53 -13.67
N VAL A 129 -13.08 16.04 -12.77
CA VAL A 129 -13.94 16.87 -11.92
C VAL A 129 -13.52 16.83 -10.45
N LEU A 130 -12.57 15.95 -10.13
CA LEU A 130 -12.12 15.68 -8.78
C LEU A 130 -10.71 15.10 -8.82
N ILE A 131 -9.83 15.61 -7.96
CA ILE A 131 -8.54 14.98 -7.67
C ILE A 131 -8.65 14.41 -6.25
N TRP A 132 -8.26 13.16 -6.05
CA TRP A 132 -8.16 12.59 -4.72
C TRP A 132 -6.74 12.10 -4.45
N VAL A 133 -6.21 12.48 -3.28
CA VAL A 133 -4.90 12.08 -2.78
C VAL A 133 -5.11 11.24 -1.54
N ASN A 134 -4.65 10.00 -1.57
CA ASN A 134 -4.69 9.09 -0.44
C ASN A 134 -3.29 9.00 0.16
N SER A 135 -3.17 9.30 1.43
CA SER A 135 -1.92 9.13 2.17
C SER A 135 -2.16 8.39 3.47
N GLY A 136 -1.13 7.77 4.01
CA GLY A 136 -1.25 7.13 5.31
C GLY A 136 -0.14 6.15 5.62
N GLN A 137 -0.45 5.22 6.52
CA GLN A 137 0.51 4.26 7.04
C GLN A 137 0.02 2.82 6.84
N VAL A 138 0.92 2.00 6.33
CA VAL A 138 0.77 0.54 6.27
C VAL A 138 1.44 -0.05 7.51
N LYS A 139 0.73 -0.96 8.18
CA LYS A 139 1.29 -1.83 9.22
C LYS A 139 1.17 -3.29 8.81
N PHE A 140 2.29 -4.00 8.76
CA PHE A 140 2.30 -5.43 8.51
C PHE A 140 1.88 -6.18 9.78
N THR A 141 0.75 -6.87 9.71
CA THR A 141 0.17 -7.60 10.85
C THR A 141 0.42 -9.11 10.78
N GLY A 142 0.93 -9.59 9.65
CA GLY A 142 1.35 -10.97 9.44
C GLY A 142 1.76 -11.24 7.98
N PRO A 143 2.15 -12.48 7.65
CA PRO A 143 2.50 -12.84 6.28
C PRO A 143 1.36 -12.53 5.30
N GLY A 144 1.62 -11.63 4.35
CA GLY A 144 0.63 -11.23 3.33
C GLY A 144 -0.60 -10.50 3.89
N LYS A 145 -0.49 -9.91 5.08
CA LYS A 145 -1.57 -9.18 5.75
C LYS A 145 -1.09 -7.81 6.21
N THR A 146 -1.89 -6.78 5.93
CA THR A 146 -1.64 -5.43 6.43
C THR A 146 -2.93 -4.82 6.97
N GLU A 147 -2.76 -3.91 7.91
CA GLU A 147 -3.75 -2.92 8.30
C GLU A 147 -3.24 -1.57 7.81
N VAL A 148 -4.09 -0.81 7.12
CA VAL A 148 -3.69 0.46 6.51
C VAL A 148 -4.59 1.57 7.01
N THR A 149 -3.99 2.63 7.53
CA THR A 149 -4.69 3.89 7.80
C THR A 149 -4.64 4.77 6.57
N HIS A 150 -5.77 5.39 6.25
CA HIS A 150 -5.95 6.24 5.09
C HIS A 150 -6.43 7.63 5.50
N HIS A 151 -5.91 8.62 4.81
CA HIS A 151 -6.38 10.00 4.79
C HIS A 151 -6.63 10.35 3.32
N VAL A 152 -7.89 10.26 2.90
CA VAL A 152 -8.31 10.55 1.52
C VAL A 152 -8.71 12.01 1.44
N ALA A 153 -7.83 12.82 0.88
CA ALA A 153 -8.01 14.24 0.65
C ALA A 153 -8.58 14.48 -0.75
N TYR A 154 -9.65 15.26 -0.85
CA TYR A 154 -10.33 15.60 -2.09
C TYR A 154 -10.10 17.07 -2.45
N TYR A 155 -9.75 17.31 -3.71
CA TYR A 155 -9.45 18.62 -4.27
C TYR A 155 -10.27 18.84 -5.54
N LEU A 156 -10.63 20.10 -5.78
CA LEU A 156 -11.18 20.49 -7.08
C LEU A 156 -10.05 20.53 -8.11
N PRO A 157 -10.34 20.36 -9.41
CA PRO A 157 -9.33 20.45 -10.47
C PRO A 157 -8.52 21.76 -10.43
N ALA A 158 -9.11 22.86 -9.96
CA ALA A 158 -8.44 24.15 -9.81
C ALA A 158 -7.28 24.15 -8.79
N ALA A 159 -7.10 23.08 -8.01
CA ALA A 159 -5.94 22.90 -7.15
C ALA A 159 -4.68 22.52 -7.93
N ASP A 160 -4.81 22.02 -9.16
CA ASP A 160 -3.70 21.74 -10.09
C ASP A 160 -3.56 22.94 -11.04
N GLY A 161 -2.88 23.98 -10.57
CA GLY A 161 -2.76 25.25 -11.28
C GLY A 161 -1.71 25.22 -12.39
N ASP A 162 -0.69 24.37 -12.27
CA ASP A 162 0.37 24.20 -13.26
C ASP A 162 0.09 23.09 -14.29
N GLY A 163 -0.91 22.25 -14.05
CA GLY A 163 -1.39 21.21 -14.96
C GLY A 163 -0.55 19.93 -14.94
N ASP A 164 0.21 19.69 -13.88
CA ASP A 164 1.03 18.48 -13.73
C ASP A 164 0.23 17.24 -13.25
N GLY A 165 -1.04 17.43 -12.91
CA GLY A 165 -1.96 16.40 -12.41
C GLY A 165 -2.02 16.30 -10.88
N LEU A 166 -1.25 17.10 -10.14
CA LEU A 166 -1.20 17.07 -8.69
C LEU A 166 -1.76 18.37 -8.09
N PRO A 167 -2.33 18.32 -6.87
CA PRO A 167 -2.63 19.55 -6.17
C PRO A 167 -1.33 20.34 -5.87
N ASP A 168 -1.30 21.62 -6.23
CA ASP A 168 -0.16 22.51 -6.01
C ASP A 168 0.20 22.63 -4.52
N PRO A 169 1.47 22.88 -4.18
CA PRO A 169 1.89 23.14 -2.81
C PRO A 169 1.08 24.27 -2.14
N GLY A 170 0.50 23.98 -0.98
CA GLY A 170 -0.29 24.94 -0.20
C GLY A 170 -1.79 24.92 -0.49
N GLN A 171 -2.25 24.18 -1.50
CA GLN A 171 -3.67 23.93 -1.71
C GLN A 171 -4.25 23.13 -0.54
N THR A 172 -5.47 23.50 -0.13
CA THR A 172 -6.18 22.83 0.96
C THR A 172 -7.29 21.96 0.38
N PRO A 173 -7.38 20.67 0.78
CA PRO A 173 -8.47 19.83 0.33
C PRO A 173 -9.80 20.34 0.90
N PHE A 174 -10.85 20.32 0.09
CA PHE A 174 -12.18 20.73 0.54
C PHE A 174 -12.83 19.66 1.44
N LEU A 175 -12.35 18.42 1.37
CA LEU A 175 -12.78 17.30 2.20
C LEU A 175 -11.61 16.36 2.49
N CYS A 176 -11.50 15.87 3.72
CA CYS A 176 -10.54 14.84 4.11
C CYS A 176 -11.24 13.75 4.92
N LEU A 177 -11.23 12.52 4.40
CA LEU A 177 -11.92 11.38 5.02
C LEU A 177 -10.91 10.38 5.58
N PRO A 178 -10.99 10.03 6.88
CA PRO A 178 -10.23 8.92 7.42
C PRO A 178 -10.88 7.59 7.03
N ALA A 179 -10.06 6.58 6.76
CA ALA A 179 -10.51 5.19 6.62
C ALA A 179 -9.44 4.22 7.13
N THR A 180 -9.86 3.00 7.45
CA THR A 180 -8.95 1.89 7.76
C THR A 180 -9.29 0.71 6.87
N SER A 181 -8.29 0.11 6.24
CA SER A 181 -8.45 -1.09 5.44
C SER A 181 -7.71 -2.28 6.04
N LEU A 182 -8.18 -3.47 5.65
CA LEU A 182 -7.47 -4.71 5.83
C LEU A 182 -7.10 -5.24 4.46
N ASP A 183 -5.81 -5.41 4.22
CA ASP A 183 -5.33 -5.84 2.91
C ASP A 183 -4.76 -7.25 2.98
N THR A 184 -4.98 -7.98 1.90
CA THR A 184 -4.51 -9.34 1.73
C THR A 184 -3.74 -9.44 0.43
N ARG A 185 -2.55 -10.01 0.53
CA ARG A 185 -1.73 -10.36 -0.63
C ARG A 185 -2.39 -11.50 -1.41
N VAL A 186 -2.51 -11.35 -2.72
CA VAL A 186 -3.27 -12.28 -3.58
C VAL A 186 -2.63 -13.67 -3.64
N GLY A 187 -1.29 -13.75 -3.59
CA GLY A 187 -0.57 -15.03 -3.64
C GLY A 187 -0.85 -15.84 -4.90
N LEU A 188 -0.35 -17.08 -4.96
CA LEU A 188 -0.75 -18.04 -5.98
C LEU A 188 -1.94 -18.83 -5.47
N MET A 189 -3.04 -18.83 -6.22
CA MET A 189 -4.21 -19.65 -5.93
C MET A 189 -4.11 -21.00 -6.67
N PRO A 190 -4.61 -22.10 -6.10
CA PRO A 190 -4.64 -23.38 -6.79
C PRO A 190 -5.51 -23.30 -8.07
N PRO A 191 -5.17 -24.08 -9.11
CA PRO A 191 -5.99 -24.14 -10.31
C PRO A 191 -7.38 -24.71 -10.00
N CYS A 192 -8.40 -24.26 -10.74
CA CYS A 192 -9.74 -24.83 -10.68
C CYS A 192 -9.72 -26.26 -11.25
N PRO A 193 -10.20 -27.29 -10.52
CA PRO A 193 -10.32 -28.62 -11.09
C PRO A 193 -11.41 -28.61 -12.18
N PRO A 194 -11.26 -29.39 -13.27
CA PRO A 194 -12.31 -29.52 -14.27
C PRO A 194 -13.57 -30.15 -13.65
N PRO A 195 -14.78 -29.79 -14.12
CA PRO A 195 -16.00 -30.47 -13.68
C PRO A 195 -15.90 -31.96 -13.98
N THR A 196 -16.36 -32.79 -13.05
CA THR A 196 -16.51 -34.22 -13.29
C THR A 196 -17.58 -34.45 -14.37
N PRO A 197 -17.36 -35.38 -15.32
CA PRO A 197 -18.32 -35.72 -16.37
C PRO A 197 -19.71 -36.13 -15.84
#